data_AF-A0A961GTV3-F1
#
_entry.id   AF-A0A961GTV3-F1
#
_cell.length_a   1.000
_cell.length_b   1.000
_cell.length_c   1.000
_cell.angle_alpha   90.00
_cell.angle_beta   90.00
_cell.angle_gamma   90.00
#
_symmetry.space_group_name_H-M   'P 1'
#
loop_
_entity.id
_entity.type
_entity.pdbx_description
1 polymer ?
#
loop_
_entity_poly.entity_id
_entity_poly.type
_entity_poly.pdbx_seq_one_letter_code
_entity_poly.pdbx_strand_id
1 'polypeptide(L)'
;MDLLPSEEQSEILDTVDAQLSADFDLHALAGQDFSTNVLDDDLWQRCAELGWFSLGLSEADGGIGYGLAEEALLFERIGAHATPGPFLPTVLGAHVAAAAGDADPVTAITSGACRVALAEPEPSADDPHRVRVTDHDGAQLMLTIGERDCVLRSTEGKQFVAQSSLDPLVPLAVTEVDRDGADVVCRADGETLVLRATVLFAAELAGIARATAEQSTEYAKDREQFGRPVGSFQAVKHRCADMA
;
A
#
# COMPACT_ATOMS: atom_id res chain seq x y z
N MET A 1 -10.90 28.13 4.95
CA MET A 1 -10.72 26.67 5.03
C MET A 1 -9.27 26.47 5.34
N ASP A 2 -8.98 25.93 6.51
CA ASP A 2 -7.62 25.53 6.86
C ASP A 2 -7.37 24.18 6.19
N LEU A 3 -6.27 24.07 5.46
CA LEU A 3 -5.88 22.86 4.74
C LEU A 3 -4.65 22.21 5.38
N LEU A 4 -4.16 22.77 6.49
CA LEU A 4 -3.04 22.23 7.23
C LEU A 4 -3.50 21.08 8.14
N PRO A 5 -2.65 20.06 8.36
CA PRO A 5 -2.92 19.03 9.35
C PRO A 5 -3.13 19.63 10.74
N SER A 6 -3.95 18.97 11.55
CA SER A 6 -4.03 19.25 12.98
C SER A 6 -2.71 18.91 13.69
N GLU A 7 -2.58 19.30 14.96
CA GLU A 7 -1.44 18.92 15.80
C GLU A 7 -1.33 17.39 15.93
N GLU A 8 -2.45 16.72 16.22
CA GLU A 8 -2.55 15.26 16.30
C GLU A 8 -2.19 14.57 14.97
N GLN A 9 -2.69 15.10 13.84
CA GLN A 9 -2.30 14.60 12.52
C GLN A 9 -0.80 14.81 12.25
N SER A 10 -0.23 15.92 12.69
CA SER A 10 1.21 16.18 12.54
C SER A 10 2.04 15.20 13.36
N GLU A 11 1.63 14.86 14.57
CA GLU A 11 2.29 13.84 15.41
C GLU A 11 2.26 12.45 14.76
N ILE A 12 1.13 12.07 14.14
CA ILE A 12 1.02 10.82 13.36
C ILE A 12 2.03 10.84 12.22
N LEU A 13 2.07 11.93 11.44
CA LEU A 13 2.98 12.08 10.30
C LEU A 13 4.45 11.98 10.73
N ASP A 14 4.84 12.68 11.79
CA ASP A 14 6.20 12.66 12.31
C ASP A 14 6.61 11.27 12.79
N THR A 15 5.67 10.53 13.41
CA THR A 15 5.90 9.15 13.85
C THR A 15 6.10 8.20 12.67
N VAL A 16 5.27 8.33 11.63
CA VAL A 16 5.39 7.52 10.41
C VAL A 16 6.72 7.81 9.69
N ASP A 17 7.08 9.08 9.54
CA ASP A 17 8.34 9.48 8.90
C ASP A 17 9.56 8.99 9.69
N ALA A 18 9.54 9.11 11.02
CA ALA A 18 10.62 8.63 11.86
C ALA A 18 10.80 7.11 11.77
N GLN A 19 9.69 6.37 11.75
CA GLN A 19 9.66 4.92 11.64
C GLN A 19 10.23 4.45 10.29
N LEU A 20 9.78 5.03 9.17
CA LEU A 20 10.26 4.68 7.83
C LEU A 20 11.72 5.09 7.62
N SER A 21 12.10 6.29 8.07
CA SER A 21 13.49 6.76 7.93
C SER A 21 14.51 5.92 8.72
N ALA A 22 14.08 5.33 9.84
CA ALA A 22 14.96 4.53 10.69
C ALA A 22 15.16 3.11 10.14
N ASP A 23 14.09 2.52 9.60
CA ASP A 23 14.02 1.08 9.37
C ASP A 23 13.83 0.69 7.90
N PHE A 24 13.71 1.66 7.00
CA PHE A 24 13.61 1.43 5.56
C PHE A 24 14.60 2.30 4.79
N ASP A 25 15.39 1.66 3.91
CA ASP A 25 16.24 2.36 2.95
C ASP A 25 16.05 1.77 1.55
N LEU A 26 15.32 2.52 0.71
CA LEU A 26 15.10 2.17 -0.70
C LEU A 26 16.41 1.94 -1.45
N HIS A 27 17.47 2.69 -1.15
CA HIS A 27 18.76 2.55 -1.84
C HIS A 27 19.48 1.25 -1.48
N ALA A 28 19.24 0.71 -0.28
CA ALA A 28 19.78 -0.59 0.13
C ALA A 28 19.17 -1.76 -0.66
N LEU A 29 18.02 -1.55 -1.32
CA LEU A 29 17.38 -2.53 -2.19
C LEU A 29 18.01 -2.55 -3.59
N ALA A 30 18.81 -1.54 -3.96
CA ALA A 30 19.48 -1.48 -5.25
C ALA A 30 20.53 -2.61 -5.37
N GLY A 31 20.25 -3.60 -6.24
CA GLY A 31 21.15 -4.72 -6.51
C GLY A 31 20.74 -6.05 -5.91
N GLN A 32 19.60 -6.11 -5.21
CA GLN A 32 18.96 -7.38 -4.88
C GLN A 32 18.37 -8.03 -6.14
N ASP A 33 18.18 -9.35 -6.13
CA ASP A 33 17.63 -10.09 -7.28
C ASP A 33 16.09 -10.07 -7.33
N PHE A 34 15.46 -9.42 -6.34
CA PHE A 34 14.01 -9.24 -6.21
C PHE A 34 13.22 -10.55 -6.30
N SER A 35 13.86 -11.66 -5.93
CA SER A 35 13.30 -13.01 -6.05
C SER A 35 12.43 -13.43 -4.85
N THR A 36 12.43 -12.64 -3.77
CA THR A 36 11.69 -12.87 -2.52
C THR A 36 11.09 -11.57 -1.99
N ASN A 37 10.12 -11.68 -1.08
CA ASN A 37 9.48 -10.56 -0.40
C ASN A 37 10.52 -9.51 0.06
N VAL A 38 10.28 -8.28 -0.36
CA VAL A 38 11.21 -7.15 -0.19
C VAL A 38 11.02 -6.51 1.19
N LEU A 39 9.86 -6.68 1.80
CA LEU A 39 9.55 -6.05 3.07
C LEU A 39 10.03 -6.91 4.25
N ASP A 40 10.85 -6.30 5.11
CA ASP A 40 11.31 -6.87 6.36
C ASP A 40 10.13 -7.17 7.31
N ASP A 41 10.07 -8.40 7.82
CA ASP A 41 9.06 -8.84 8.78
C ASP A 41 9.11 -8.00 10.07
N ASP A 42 10.30 -7.54 10.46
CA ASP A 42 10.48 -6.70 11.64
C ASP A 42 9.86 -5.30 11.44
N LEU A 43 10.01 -4.70 10.24
CA LEU A 43 9.36 -3.43 9.89
C LEU A 43 7.83 -3.61 9.86
N TRP A 44 7.34 -4.67 9.23
CA TRP A 44 5.91 -4.98 9.19
C TRP A 44 5.29 -5.07 10.58
N GLN A 45 5.96 -5.77 11.48
CA GLN A 45 5.48 -5.95 12.85
C GLN A 45 5.46 -4.62 13.61
N ARG A 46 6.46 -3.75 13.43
CA ARG A 46 6.46 -2.39 14.00
C ARG A 46 5.30 -1.55 13.47
N CYS A 47 5.00 -1.60 12.18
CA CYS A 47 3.83 -0.92 11.61
C CYS A 47 2.51 -1.40 12.25
N ALA A 48 2.39 -2.70 12.51
CA ALA A 48 1.24 -3.25 13.22
C ALA A 48 1.16 -2.78 14.68
N GLU A 49 2.28 -2.76 15.41
CA GLU A 49 2.36 -2.29 16.80
C GLU A 49 2.02 -0.80 16.95
N LEU A 50 2.35 0.01 15.94
CA LEU A 50 1.95 1.41 15.83
C LEU A 50 0.50 1.58 15.35
N GLY A 51 -0.20 0.48 15.05
CA GLY A 51 -1.61 0.44 14.70
C GLY A 51 -1.94 0.95 13.30
N TRP A 52 -0.99 0.89 12.36
CA TRP A 52 -1.20 1.36 10.98
C TRP A 52 -2.34 0.61 10.29
N PHE A 53 -2.47 -0.70 10.55
CA PHE A 53 -3.50 -1.56 9.96
C PHE A 53 -4.88 -1.44 10.62
N SER A 54 -4.96 -0.71 11.74
CA SER A 54 -6.18 -0.51 12.53
C SER A 54 -6.55 0.97 12.67
N LEU A 55 -5.84 1.87 11.99
CA LEU A 55 -5.92 3.31 12.18
C LEU A 55 -7.34 3.85 11.96
N GLY A 56 -7.94 3.53 10.80
CA GLY A 56 -9.28 3.99 10.45
C GLY A 56 -10.42 3.07 10.85
N LEU A 57 -10.15 1.99 11.59
CA LEU A 57 -11.18 1.11 12.14
C LEU A 57 -11.80 1.73 13.40
N SER A 58 -13.06 1.41 13.68
CA SER A 58 -13.71 1.85 14.91
C SER A 58 -13.14 1.11 16.12
N GLU A 59 -13.18 1.73 17.31
CA GLU A 59 -12.77 1.04 18.56
C GLU A 59 -13.56 -0.25 18.81
N ALA A 60 -14.84 -0.29 18.40
CA ALA A 60 -15.69 -1.46 18.54
C ALA A 60 -15.21 -2.63 17.66
N ASP A 61 -14.54 -2.32 16.55
CA ASP A 61 -13.96 -3.29 15.62
C ASP A 61 -12.45 -3.51 15.90
N GLY A 62 -11.95 -3.12 17.09
CA GLY A 62 -10.54 -3.29 17.46
C GLY A 62 -9.59 -2.26 16.82
N GLY A 63 -10.14 -1.14 16.34
CA GLY A 63 -9.42 -0.02 15.75
C GLY A 63 -8.98 1.06 16.73
N ILE A 64 -8.27 2.07 16.21
CA ILE A 64 -7.88 3.28 16.95
C ILE A 64 -8.98 4.35 16.92
N GLY A 65 -9.86 4.32 15.92
CA GLY A 65 -10.99 5.25 15.81
C GLY A 65 -10.72 6.53 15.01
N TYR A 66 -9.59 6.61 14.29
CA TYR A 66 -9.36 7.70 13.34
C TYR A 66 -10.19 7.53 12.07
N GLY A 67 -10.16 8.54 11.20
CA GLY A 67 -10.92 8.58 9.97
C GLY A 67 -10.11 8.29 8.71
N LEU A 68 -10.80 8.45 7.58
CA LEU A 68 -10.19 8.38 6.25
C LEU A 68 -9.07 9.41 6.04
N ALA A 69 -9.14 10.55 6.73
CA ALA A 69 -8.13 11.61 6.61
C ALA A 69 -6.77 11.16 7.14
N GLU A 70 -6.74 10.54 8.32
CA GLU A 70 -5.51 10.04 8.93
C GLU A 70 -4.94 8.86 8.15
N GLU A 71 -5.79 7.97 7.63
CA GLU A 71 -5.33 6.91 6.73
C GLU A 71 -4.74 7.49 5.43
N ALA A 72 -5.38 8.49 4.82
CA ALA A 72 -4.84 9.14 3.64
C ALA A 72 -3.46 9.77 3.92
N LEU A 73 -3.29 10.42 5.08
CA LEU A 73 -2.01 10.95 5.52
C LEU A 73 -0.95 9.86 5.73
N LEU A 74 -1.32 8.71 6.31
CA LEU A 74 -0.45 7.54 6.40
C LEU A 74 0.02 7.06 5.02
N PHE A 75 -0.92 6.90 4.07
CA PHE A 75 -0.58 6.44 2.72
C PHE A 75 0.24 7.46 1.93
N GLU A 76 0.00 8.76 2.14
CA GLU A 76 0.86 9.80 1.58
C GLU A 76 2.32 9.65 2.06
N ARG A 77 2.56 9.31 3.33
CA ARG A 77 3.92 9.06 3.82
C ARG A 77 4.50 7.76 3.31
N ILE A 78 3.75 6.66 3.31
CA ILE A 78 4.18 5.38 2.72
C ILE A 78 4.66 5.61 1.28
N GLY A 79 3.88 6.36 0.49
CA GLY A 79 4.23 6.73 -0.88
C GLY A 79 5.44 7.67 -0.98
N ALA A 80 5.58 8.65 -0.09
CA ALA A 80 6.73 9.55 -0.07
C ALA A 80 8.06 8.83 0.20
N HIS A 81 8.03 7.75 0.98
CA HIS A 81 9.18 6.87 1.19
C HIS A 81 9.32 5.78 0.13
N ALA A 82 8.33 5.61 -0.76
CA ALA A 82 8.23 4.50 -1.71
C ALA A 82 8.43 3.13 -1.02
N THR A 83 7.77 2.95 0.12
CA THR A 83 7.90 1.74 0.94
C THR A 83 7.16 0.60 0.24
N PRO A 84 7.83 -0.52 -0.11
CA PRO A 84 7.20 -1.64 -0.81
C PRO A 84 6.27 -2.41 0.12
N GLY A 85 5.38 -3.21 -0.44
CA GLY A 85 4.60 -4.20 0.29
C GLY A 85 3.11 -3.88 0.41
N PRO A 86 2.33 -4.85 0.92
CA PRO A 86 0.88 -4.88 0.76
C PRO A 86 0.12 -3.98 1.76
N PHE A 87 0.58 -2.77 2.05
CA PHE A 87 -0.05 -1.88 3.03
C PHE A 87 -1.51 -1.56 2.66
N LEU A 88 -1.75 -1.15 1.42
CA LEU A 88 -3.09 -0.79 0.93
C LEU A 88 -4.08 -1.94 1.02
N PRO A 89 -3.84 -3.11 0.40
CA PRO A 89 -4.77 -4.23 0.51
C PRO A 89 -4.89 -4.77 1.95
N THR A 90 -3.87 -4.63 2.80
CA THR A 90 -3.95 -5.03 4.23
C THR A 90 -4.88 -4.13 5.01
N VAL A 91 -4.75 -2.80 4.91
CA VAL A 91 -5.69 -1.85 5.55
C VAL A 91 -7.12 -2.08 5.04
N LEU A 92 -7.30 -2.21 3.72
CA LEU A 92 -8.62 -2.46 3.14
C LEU A 92 -9.20 -3.82 3.57
N GLY A 93 -8.36 -4.85 3.70
CA GLY A 93 -8.76 -6.15 4.22
C GLY A 93 -9.29 -6.05 5.66
N ALA A 94 -8.66 -5.24 6.51
CA ALA A 94 -9.14 -4.99 7.86
C ALA A 94 -10.55 -4.36 7.85
N HIS A 95 -10.79 -3.38 6.96
CA HIS A 95 -12.11 -2.78 6.76
C HIS A 95 -13.15 -3.77 6.24
N VAL A 96 -12.78 -4.66 5.30
CA VAL A 96 -13.68 -5.71 4.79
C VAL A 96 -14.08 -6.68 5.90
N ALA A 97 -13.10 -7.13 6.70
CA ALA A 97 -13.35 -8.04 7.81
C ALA A 97 -14.24 -7.42 8.88
N ALA A 98 -13.97 -6.15 9.26
CA ALA A 98 -14.78 -5.40 10.20
C ALA A 98 -16.22 -5.19 9.68
N ALA A 99 -16.38 -4.79 8.42
CA ALA A 99 -17.70 -4.61 7.81
C ALA A 99 -18.49 -5.92 7.69
N ALA A 100 -17.80 -7.06 7.56
CA ALA A 100 -18.41 -8.39 7.58
C ALA A 100 -18.75 -8.88 8.99
N GLY A 101 -18.28 -8.20 10.04
CA GLY A 101 -18.44 -8.61 11.43
C GLY A 101 -17.59 -9.82 11.82
N ASP A 102 -16.51 -10.09 11.08
CA ASP A 102 -15.63 -11.23 11.30
C ASP A 102 -14.39 -10.83 12.12
N ALA A 103 -14.41 -11.12 13.42
CA ALA A 103 -13.39 -10.68 14.36
C ALA A 103 -12.05 -11.40 14.20
N ASP A 104 -12.04 -12.62 13.66
CA ASP A 104 -10.83 -13.43 13.54
C ASP A 104 -9.88 -12.84 12.49
N PRO A 105 -10.31 -12.55 11.24
CA PRO A 105 -9.47 -11.85 10.26
C PRO A 105 -9.12 -10.42 10.68
N VAL A 106 -10.03 -9.69 11.34
CA VAL A 106 -9.70 -8.36 11.88
C VAL A 106 -8.48 -8.45 12.79
N THR A 107 -8.52 -9.34 13.79
CA THR A 107 -7.44 -9.50 14.76
C THR A 107 -6.14 -9.96 14.10
N ALA A 108 -6.23 -10.90 13.15
CA ALA A 108 -5.07 -11.41 12.43
C ALA A 108 -4.39 -10.32 11.58
N ILE A 109 -5.19 -9.48 10.90
CA ILE A 109 -4.68 -8.40 10.05
C ILE A 109 -4.10 -7.27 10.90
N THR A 110 -4.84 -6.79 11.90
CA THR A 110 -4.41 -5.62 12.70
C THR A 110 -3.19 -5.90 13.56
N SER A 111 -2.98 -7.14 13.99
CA SER A 111 -1.77 -7.56 14.72
C SER A 111 -0.52 -7.73 13.84
N GLY A 112 -0.66 -7.66 12.51
CA GLY A 112 0.43 -7.90 11.56
C GLY A 112 0.67 -9.37 11.22
N ALA A 113 -0.04 -10.30 11.89
CA ALA A 113 0.09 -11.75 11.64
C ALA A 113 -0.45 -12.19 10.27
N CYS A 114 -1.28 -11.37 9.64
CA CYS A 114 -1.87 -11.62 8.33
C CYS A 114 -1.63 -10.44 7.39
N ARG A 115 -0.93 -10.71 6.29
CA ARG A 115 -0.78 -9.85 5.11
C ARG A 115 -1.89 -10.16 4.12
N VAL A 116 -2.41 -9.12 3.47
CA VAL A 116 -3.45 -9.24 2.45
C VAL A 116 -2.89 -8.77 1.11
N ALA A 117 -2.82 -9.63 0.11
CA ALA A 117 -2.45 -9.25 -1.24
C ALA A 117 -3.63 -8.65 -2.02
N LEU A 118 -3.36 -7.87 -3.07
CA LEU A 118 -4.42 -7.38 -3.96
C LEU A 118 -4.62 -8.36 -5.12
N ALA A 119 -5.85 -8.84 -5.32
CA ALA A 119 -6.22 -9.75 -6.40
C ALA A 119 -7.21 -9.10 -7.38
N GLU A 120 -6.76 -8.90 -8.61
CA GLU A 120 -7.52 -8.32 -9.71
C GLU A 120 -8.00 -9.39 -10.69
N PRO A 121 -9.28 -9.39 -11.09
CA PRO A 121 -9.76 -10.33 -12.11
C PRO A 121 -9.01 -10.18 -13.44
N GLU A 122 -8.41 -11.28 -13.91
CA GLU A 122 -7.74 -11.36 -15.21
C GLU A 122 -8.23 -12.58 -16.00
N PRO A 123 -9.55 -12.69 -16.25
CA PRO A 123 -10.14 -13.88 -16.85
C PRO A 123 -9.59 -14.10 -18.26
N SER A 124 -9.35 -15.37 -18.58
CA SER A 124 -8.96 -15.83 -19.92
C SER A 124 -10.02 -16.75 -20.51
N ALA A 125 -9.91 -17.08 -21.80
CA ALA A 125 -10.82 -18.02 -22.44
C ALA A 125 -10.75 -19.43 -21.83
N ASP A 126 -9.57 -19.83 -21.37
CA ASP A 126 -9.31 -21.15 -20.78
C ASP A 126 -9.56 -21.17 -19.27
N ASP A 127 -9.50 -20.01 -18.61
CA ASP A 127 -9.64 -19.86 -17.17
C ASP A 127 -10.39 -18.57 -16.79
N PRO A 128 -11.71 -18.65 -16.56
CA PRO A 128 -12.53 -17.50 -16.18
C PRO A 128 -12.39 -17.10 -14.69
N HIS A 129 -11.68 -17.87 -13.87
CA HIS A 129 -11.48 -17.61 -12.44
C HIS A 129 -10.05 -17.15 -12.15
N ARG A 130 -9.28 -16.86 -13.20
CA ARG A 130 -7.94 -16.32 -13.11
C ARG A 130 -7.94 -14.93 -12.48
N VAL A 131 -7.06 -14.75 -11.50
CA VAL A 131 -6.77 -13.47 -10.87
C VAL A 131 -5.27 -13.18 -10.94
N ARG A 132 -4.95 -11.91 -11.15
CA ARG A 132 -3.61 -11.35 -11.00
C ARG A 132 -3.44 -10.88 -9.57
N VAL A 133 -2.38 -11.32 -8.90
CA VAL A 133 -2.13 -11.05 -7.49
C VAL A 133 -0.83 -10.29 -7.33
N THR A 134 -0.94 -9.10 -6.78
CA THR A 134 0.15 -8.18 -6.47
C THR A 134 0.54 -8.32 -5.00
N ASP A 135 1.84 -8.32 -4.71
CA ASP A 135 2.41 -8.57 -3.38
C ASP A 135 1.97 -9.92 -2.80
N HIS A 136 1.91 -10.95 -3.65
CA HIS A 136 1.43 -12.28 -3.27
C HIS A 136 2.34 -12.99 -2.26
N ASP A 137 3.64 -12.64 -2.23
CA ASP A 137 4.64 -13.39 -1.47
C ASP A 137 4.48 -13.16 0.04
N GLY A 138 4.24 -14.23 0.79
CA GLY A 138 3.96 -14.17 2.22
C GLY A 138 2.57 -13.68 2.62
N ALA A 139 1.67 -13.40 1.67
CA ALA A 139 0.29 -13.02 1.96
C ALA A 139 -0.58 -14.24 2.30
N GLN A 140 -1.29 -14.19 3.44
CA GLN A 140 -2.21 -15.24 3.89
C GLN A 140 -3.61 -15.07 3.31
N LEU A 141 -3.97 -13.84 2.95
CA LEU A 141 -5.23 -13.51 2.29
C LEU A 141 -4.98 -12.76 0.99
N MET A 142 -5.98 -12.78 0.10
CA MET A 142 -6.05 -11.94 -1.07
C MET A 142 -7.40 -11.22 -1.12
N LEU A 143 -7.38 -9.94 -1.48
CA LEU A 143 -8.53 -9.07 -1.55
C LEU A 143 -8.91 -8.79 -3.00
N THR A 144 -10.15 -9.08 -3.38
CA THR A 144 -10.75 -8.56 -4.62
C THR A 144 -11.67 -7.41 -4.28
N ILE A 145 -11.52 -6.29 -5.00
CA ILE A 145 -12.34 -5.08 -4.83
C ILE A 145 -13.22 -4.93 -6.06
N GLY A 146 -14.55 -4.99 -5.89
CA GLY A 146 -15.53 -4.72 -6.92
C GLY A 146 -16.56 -3.69 -6.47
N GLU A 147 -17.25 -3.06 -7.43
CA GLU A 147 -18.28 -2.04 -7.14
C GLU A 147 -19.43 -2.56 -6.27
N ARG A 148 -19.74 -3.86 -6.34
CA ARG A 148 -20.82 -4.49 -5.58
C ARG A 148 -20.33 -5.12 -4.29
N ASP A 149 -19.15 -5.71 -4.32
CA ASP A 149 -18.60 -6.42 -3.19
C ASP A 149 -17.08 -6.37 -3.15
N CYS A 150 -16.57 -6.41 -1.93
CA CYS A 150 -15.18 -6.72 -1.65
C CYS A 150 -15.11 -8.08 -0.98
N VAL A 151 -14.16 -8.92 -1.42
CA VAL A 151 -14.07 -10.32 -0.98
C VAL A 151 -12.66 -10.60 -0.50
N LEU A 152 -12.52 -11.04 0.75
CA LEU A 152 -11.29 -11.63 1.27
C LEU A 152 -11.31 -13.13 1.01
N ARG A 153 -10.21 -13.64 0.47
CA ARG A 153 -10.01 -15.06 0.18
C ARG A 153 -8.72 -15.57 0.80
N SER A 154 -8.73 -16.82 1.24
CA SER A 154 -7.53 -17.53 1.68
C SER A 154 -6.60 -17.81 0.51
N THR A 155 -5.29 -17.64 0.74
CA THR A 155 -4.25 -18.08 -0.20
C THR A 155 -3.83 -19.54 0.06
N GLU A 156 -4.41 -20.19 1.08
CA GLU A 156 -4.10 -21.57 1.43
C GLU A 156 -4.41 -22.54 0.28
N GLY A 157 -3.46 -23.41 -0.05
CA GLY A 157 -3.60 -24.38 -1.13
C GLY A 157 -3.54 -23.79 -2.54
N LYS A 158 -3.40 -22.47 -2.70
CA LYS A 158 -3.28 -21.82 -4.00
C LYS A 158 -1.89 -22.01 -4.60
N GLN A 159 -1.85 -22.16 -5.93
CA GLN A 159 -0.62 -22.18 -6.69
C GLN A 159 -0.45 -20.85 -7.41
N PHE A 160 0.65 -20.15 -7.10
CA PHE A 160 0.98 -18.87 -7.72
C PHE A 160 2.00 -19.09 -8.84
N VAL A 161 1.65 -18.61 -10.03
CA VAL A 161 2.56 -18.58 -11.19
C VAL A 161 3.14 -17.18 -11.31
N ALA A 162 4.37 -17.00 -10.85
CA ALA A 162 5.07 -15.72 -10.89
C ALA A 162 5.09 -15.11 -12.31
N GLN A 163 4.93 -13.79 -12.37
CA GLN A 163 4.95 -12.97 -13.59
C GLN A 163 6.06 -11.93 -13.49
N SER A 164 6.51 -11.41 -14.63
CA SER A 164 7.42 -10.28 -14.64
C SER A 164 6.68 -9.00 -14.25
N SER A 165 7.12 -8.36 -13.17
CA SER A 165 6.65 -7.04 -12.76
C SER A 165 7.47 -5.92 -13.42
N LEU A 166 6.83 -4.77 -13.67
CA LEU A 166 7.53 -3.55 -14.10
C LEU A 166 8.35 -2.97 -12.95
N ASP A 167 7.80 -3.06 -11.74
CA ASP A 167 8.47 -2.70 -10.50
C ASP A 167 8.94 -3.98 -9.81
N PRO A 168 10.24 -4.25 -9.75
CA PRO A 168 10.78 -5.43 -9.07
C PRO A 168 10.43 -5.49 -7.58
N LEU A 169 10.10 -4.37 -6.95
CA LEU A 169 9.72 -4.33 -5.53
C LEU A 169 8.29 -4.81 -5.26
N VAL A 170 7.54 -5.08 -6.33
CA VAL A 170 6.14 -5.49 -6.28
C VAL A 170 6.01 -6.87 -6.93
N PRO A 171 6.13 -7.97 -6.16
CA PRO A 171 5.97 -9.33 -6.68
C PRO A 171 4.59 -9.52 -7.32
N LEU A 172 4.60 -10.04 -8.55
CA LEU A 172 3.38 -10.26 -9.33
C LEU A 172 3.24 -11.75 -9.64
N ALA A 173 2.04 -12.31 -9.44
CA ALA A 173 1.72 -13.65 -9.86
C ALA A 173 0.30 -13.74 -10.41
N VAL A 174 -0.02 -14.89 -10.99
CA VAL A 174 -1.41 -15.26 -11.31
C VAL A 174 -1.78 -16.55 -10.58
N THR A 175 -3.04 -16.63 -10.16
CA THR A 175 -3.62 -17.83 -9.54
C THR A 175 -5.11 -17.93 -9.88
N GLU A 176 -5.78 -18.96 -9.37
CA GLU A 176 -7.20 -19.23 -9.56
C GLU A 176 -7.97 -19.05 -8.24
N VAL A 177 -9.12 -18.38 -8.31
CA VAL A 177 -10.09 -18.38 -7.19
C VAL A 177 -11.00 -19.62 -7.26
N ASP A 178 -11.45 -20.09 -6.11
CA ASP A 178 -12.28 -21.30 -6.05
C ASP A 178 -13.68 -21.04 -6.60
N ARG A 179 -14.13 -21.93 -7.50
CA ARG A 179 -15.41 -21.77 -8.22
C ARG A 179 -16.62 -21.86 -7.32
N ASP A 180 -16.53 -22.70 -6.29
CA ASP A 180 -17.54 -22.86 -5.25
C ASP A 180 -17.39 -21.84 -4.12
N GLY A 181 -16.32 -21.02 -4.16
CA GLY A 181 -15.99 -20.04 -3.14
C GLY A 181 -15.45 -20.67 -1.85
N ALA A 182 -14.88 -21.88 -1.90
CA ALA A 182 -14.28 -22.51 -0.72
C ALA A 182 -13.14 -21.69 -0.10
N ASP A 183 -12.47 -20.85 -0.90
CA ASP A 183 -11.45 -19.91 -0.46
C ASP A 183 -12.02 -18.62 0.16
N VAL A 184 -13.33 -18.34 0.10
CA VAL A 184 -13.90 -17.09 0.63
C VAL A 184 -13.88 -17.11 2.16
N VAL A 185 -13.19 -16.13 2.74
CA VAL A 185 -13.17 -15.89 4.19
C VAL A 185 -14.36 -15.02 4.58
N CYS A 186 -14.46 -13.82 4.02
CA CYS A 186 -15.59 -12.94 4.26
C CYS A 186 -15.87 -12.02 3.06
N ARG A 187 -17.02 -11.33 3.10
CA ARG A 187 -17.48 -10.40 2.07
C ARG A 187 -18.15 -9.19 2.70
N ALA A 188 -17.88 -8.01 2.13
CA ALA A 188 -18.52 -6.75 2.51
C ALA A 188 -19.05 -6.01 1.26
N ASP A 189 -19.91 -5.01 1.50
CA ASP A 189 -20.42 -4.12 0.44
C ASP A 189 -19.29 -3.28 -0.17
N GLY A 190 -19.28 -3.20 -1.50
CA GLY A 190 -18.16 -2.62 -2.26
C GLY A 190 -18.17 -1.10 -2.38
N GLU A 191 -19.31 -0.43 -2.28
CA GLU A 191 -19.43 0.99 -2.70
C GLU A 191 -18.54 1.91 -1.86
N THR A 192 -18.61 1.77 -0.53
CA THR A 192 -17.80 2.60 0.38
C THR A 192 -16.32 2.21 0.35
N LEU A 193 -16.01 0.93 0.17
CA LEU A 193 -14.65 0.41 0.16
C LEU A 193 -13.89 0.79 -1.11
N VAL A 194 -14.55 0.79 -2.27
CA VAL A 194 -13.96 1.27 -3.54
C VAL A 194 -13.57 2.74 -3.42
N LEU A 195 -14.43 3.56 -2.82
CA LEU A 195 -14.12 4.99 -2.60
C LEU A 195 -12.95 5.17 -1.64
N ARG A 196 -12.92 4.43 -0.53
CA ARG A 196 -11.79 4.43 0.41
C ARG A 196 -10.49 4.03 -0.30
N ALA A 197 -10.49 2.89 -1.01
CA ALA A 197 -9.34 2.42 -1.78
C ALA A 197 -8.84 3.47 -2.78
N THR A 198 -9.75 4.15 -3.47
CA THR A 198 -9.42 5.23 -4.42
C THR A 198 -8.72 6.39 -3.73
N VAL A 199 -9.21 6.82 -2.56
CA VAL A 199 -8.60 7.92 -1.79
C VAL A 199 -7.22 7.54 -1.27
N LEU A 200 -7.08 6.36 -0.68
CA LEU A 200 -5.80 5.91 -0.12
C LEU A 200 -4.74 5.72 -1.21
N PHE A 201 -5.11 5.11 -2.34
CA PHE A 201 -4.19 4.97 -3.47
C PHE A 201 -3.83 6.33 -4.08
N ALA A 202 -4.77 7.27 -4.18
CA ALA A 202 -4.47 8.62 -4.63
C ALA A 202 -3.53 9.37 -3.67
N ALA A 203 -3.67 9.16 -2.36
CA ALA A 203 -2.78 9.74 -1.36
C ALA A 203 -1.36 9.17 -1.47
N GLU A 204 -1.23 7.86 -1.65
CA GLU A 204 0.05 7.20 -1.91
C GLU A 204 0.74 7.76 -3.16
N LEU A 205 0.02 7.87 -4.27
CA LEU A 205 0.53 8.49 -5.50
C LEU A 205 0.92 9.95 -5.31
N ALA A 206 0.18 10.71 -4.50
CA ALA A 206 0.52 12.09 -4.17
C ALA A 206 1.81 12.17 -3.35
N GLY A 207 2.00 11.26 -2.40
CA GLY A 207 3.25 11.08 -1.66
C GLY A 207 4.45 10.82 -2.57
N ILE A 208 4.32 9.84 -3.47
CA ILE A 208 5.34 9.52 -4.48
C ILE A 208 5.67 10.75 -5.33
N ALA A 209 4.65 11.44 -5.83
CA ALA A 209 4.83 12.62 -6.68
C ALA A 209 5.55 13.76 -5.93
N ARG A 210 5.15 14.02 -4.67
CA ARG A 210 5.78 15.04 -3.83
C ARG A 210 7.24 14.73 -3.56
N ALA A 211 7.56 13.51 -3.11
CA ALA A 211 8.93 13.08 -2.87
C ALA A 211 9.78 13.14 -4.15
N THR A 212 9.22 12.73 -5.30
CA THR A 212 9.90 12.82 -6.60
C THR A 212 10.23 14.26 -6.97
N ALA A 213 9.29 15.20 -6.75
CA ALA A 213 9.48 16.61 -7.05
C ALA A 213 10.53 17.26 -6.15
N GLU A 214 10.50 16.94 -4.84
CA GLU A 214 11.46 17.41 -3.84
C GLU A 214 12.88 16.91 -4.17
N GLN A 215 13.05 15.59 -4.33
CA GLN A 215 14.35 14.98 -4.67
C GLN A 215 14.89 15.50 -6.01
N SER A 216 14.02 15.64 -7.02
CA SER A 216 14.42 16.21 -8.32
C SER A 216 14.92 17.65 -8.19
N THR A 217 14.26 18.44 -7.34
CA THR A 217 14.61 19.84 -7.10
C THR A 217 15.92 19.96 -6.33
N GLU A 218 16.14 19.12 -5.32
CA GLU A 218 17.40 19.04 -4.58
C GLU A 218 18.55 18.62 -5.49
N TYR A 219 18.38 17.53 -6.24
CA TYR A 219 19.38 17.07 -7.19
C TYR A 219 19.70 18.15 -8.25
N ALA A 220 18.69 18.91 -8.69
CA ALA A 220 18.91 19.99 -9.64
C ALA A 220 19.73 21.16 -9.08
N LYS A 221 19.69 21.39 -7.77
CA LYS A 221 20.51 22.42 -7.09
C LYS A 221 21.97 21.98 -6.98
N ASP A 222 22.21 20.69 -6.74
CA ASP A 222 23.55 20.18 -6.41
C ASP A 222 24.32 19.66 -7.62
N ARG A 223 23.64 19.04 -8.59
CA ARG A 223 24.29 18.43 -9.75
C ARG A 223 24.84 19.50 -10.69
N GLU A 224 26.16 19.50 -10.91
CA GLU A 224 26.79 20.40 -11.88
C GLU A 224 27.04 19.74 -13.25
N GLN A 225 26.72 20.46 -14.33
CA GLN A 225 27.10 20.16 -15.71
C GLN A 225 27.35 21.46 -16.47
N PHE A 226 28.27 21.45 -17.43
CA PHE A 226 28.67 22.66 -18.16
C PHE A 226 29.13 23.81 -17.23
N GLY A 227 29.77 23.45 -16.11
CA GLY A 227 30.36 24.40 -15.15
C GLY A 227 29.36 25.14 -14.25
N ARG A 228 28.12 24.65 -14.11
CA ARG A 228 27.12 25.21 -13.19
C ARG A 228 26.05 24.18 -12.79
N PRO A 229 25.25 24.43 -11.73
CA PRO A 229 24.11 23.58 -11.38
C PRO A 229 23.11 23.39 -12.51
N VAL A 230 22.59 22.17 -12.69
CA VAL A 230 21.63 21.86 -13.77
C VAL A 230 20.29 22.59 -13.59
N GLY A 231 19.90 22.93 -12.37
CA GLY A 231 18.73 23.76 -12.06
C GLY A 231 18.83 25.21 -12.54
N SER A 232 20.01 25.67 -12.97
CA SER A 232 20.19 27.00 -13.57
C SER A 232 19.68 27.08 -15.03
N PHE A 233 19.51 25.94 -15.71
CA PHE A 233 18.97 25.89 -17.06
C PHE A 233 17.44 26.01 -17.04
N GLN A 234 16.87 26.91 -17.85
CA GLN A 234 15.43 27.18 -17.88
C GLN A 234 14.58 25.93 -18.14
N ALA A 235 15.04 25.04 -19.01
CA ALA A 235 14.34 23.79 -19.32
C ALA A 235 14.20 22.85 -18.11
N VAL A 236 15.17 22.86 -17.19
CA VAL A 236 15.12 22.07 -15.94
C VAL A 236 14.26 22.80 -14.91
N LYS A 237 14.49 24.11 -14.75
CA LYS A 237 13.74 24.94 -13.79
C LYS A 237 12.24 24.90 -14.03
N HIS A 238 11.78 25.01 -15.29
CA HIS A 238 10.36 24.93 -15.61
C HIS A 238 9.77 23.56 -15.27
N ARG A 239 10.47 22.46 -15.56
CA ARG A 239 10.00 21.12 -15.17
C ARG A 239 9.85 20.96 -13.66
N CYS A 240 10.82 21.45 -12.88
CA CYS A 240 10.70 21.43 -11.41
C CYS A 240 9.53 22.29 -10.92
N ALA A 241 9.26 23.43 -11.56
CA ALA A 241 8.13 24.29 -11.21
C ALA A 241 6.77 23.70 -11.63
N ASP A 242 6.70 22.99 -12.76
CA ASP A 242 5.47 22.35 -13.23
C ASP A 242 5.06 21.15 -12.36
N MET A 243 6.01 20.53 -11.65
CA MET A 243 5.75 19.43 -10.71
C MET A 243 5.26 19.91 -9.34
N ALA A 244 5.54 21.16 -8.96
CA ALA A 244 5.27 21.74 -7.64
C ALA A 244 3.94 22.50 -7.61
#